data_AF-A0A0F7VRA3-F1
#
_entry.id   AF-A0A0F7VRA3-F1
#
_cell.length_a   1.000
_cell.length_b   1.000
_cell.length_c   1.000
_cell.angle_alpha   90.00
_cell.angle_beta   90.00
_cell.angle_gamma   90.00
#
_symmetry.space_group_name_H-M   'P 1'
#
loop_
_entity.id
_entity.type
_entity.pdbx_description
1 polymer ?
#
loop_
_entity_poly.entity_id
_entity_poly.type
_entity_poly.pdbx_seq_one_letter_code
_entity_poly.pdbx_strand_id
1 'polypeptide(L)'
;MRLLVLVARVLAKRSPQCIRRVMTAFSAGTRAAGHGEARQARDEVLSVSTRCCGPSACLPRSIAVALLCRSRGTWPTWCVGVVAAPPFRAHAWIEVAGEMVDEPVDSACYRRFFAVEPAPARGFGHRGQGLGRSAAGGRPETRSARSESPR
;
A
#
# COMPACT_ATOMS: atom_id res chain seq x y z
N MET A 1 4.37 0.27 -21.69
CA MET A 1 5.54 0.40 -20.79
C MET A 1 6.19 1.79 -20.81
N ARG A 2 6.87 2.23 -21.88
CA ARG A 2 7.53 3.57 -21.95
C ARG A 2 6.60 4.75 -21.64
N LEU A 3 5.34 4.67 -22.04
CA LEU A 3 4.31 5.67 -21.71
C LEU A 3 4.11 5.82 -20.19
N LEU A 4 4.13 4.72 -19.43
CA LEU A 4 3.97 4.75 -17.97
C LEU A 4 5.11 5.51 -17.30
N VAL A 5 6.33 5.34 -17.81
CA VAL A 5 7.50 6.10 -17.33
C VAL A 5 7.35 7.60 -17.62
N LEU A 6 6.82 7.96 -18.80
CA LEU A 6 6.56 9.37 -19.13
C LEU A 6 5.47 9.97 -18.23
N VAL A 7 4.35 9.26 -18.04
CA VAL A 7 3.28 9.66 -17.12
C VAL A 7 3.83 9.82 -15.70
N ALA A 8 4.61 8.86 -15.23
CA ALA A 8 5.22 8.91 -13.90
C ALA A 8 6.15 10.11 -13.72
N ARG A 9 6.94 10.47 -14.74
CA ARG A 9 7.78 11.67 -14.71
C ARG A 9 6.99 12.96 -14.70
N VAL A 10 5.90 13.04 -15.45
CA VAL A 10 5.02 14.21 -15.44
C VAL A 10 4.32 14.33 -14.08
N LEU A 11 3.85 13.22 -13.53
CA LEU A 11 3.20 13.18 -12.23
C LEU A 11 4.16 13.54 -11.09
N ALA A 12 5.41 13.05 -11.14
CA ALA A 12 6.45 13.36 -10.15
C ALA A 12 6.81 14.85 -10.05
N LYS A 13 6.41 15.68 -11.02
CA LYS A 13 6.58 17.15 -11.00
C LYS A 13 5.38 17.88 -10.40
N ARG A 14 4.31 17.18 -10.04
CA ARG A 14 3.11 17.77 -9.44
C ARG A 14 3.25 17.88 -7.93
N SER A 15 2.36 18.63 -7.29
CA SER A 15 2.34 18.75 -5.84
C SER A 15 2.07 17.39 -5.18
N PRO A 16 2.57 17.13 -3.96
CA PRO A 16 2.34 15.88 -3.23
C PRO A 16 0.85 15.52 -3.10
N GLN A 17 -0.01 16.53 -2.92
CA GLN A 17 -1.46 16.35 -2.81
C GLN A 17 -2.06 15.87 -4.14
N CYS A 18 -1.60 16.41 -5.27
CA CYS A 18 -2.03 15.98 -6.59
C CYS A 18 -1.59 14.53 -6.84
N ILE A 19 -0.32 14.21 -6.57
CA ILE A 19 0.21 12.86 -6.75
C ILE A 19 -0.59 11.87 -5.91
N ARG A 20 -0.79 12.17 -4.61
CA ARG A 20 -1.56 11.31 -3.70
C ARG A 20 -2.98 11.05 -4.23
N ARG A 21 -3.71 12.11 -4.64
CA ARG A 21 -5.08 11.98 -5.18
C ARG A 21 -5.11 11.08 -6.42
N VAL A 22 -4.19 11.30 -7.36
CA VAL A 22 -4.12 10.52 -8.61
C VAL A 22 -3.78 9.06 -8.31
N MET A 23 -2.80 8.81 -7.44
CA MET A 23 -2.41 7.46 -7.05
C MET A 23 -3.53 6.72 -6.32
N THR A 24 -4.27 7.40 -5.42
CA THR A 24 -5.45 6.83 -4.77
C THR A 24 -6.56 6.49 -5.76
N ALA A 25 -6.79 7.33 -6.77
CA ALA A 25 -7.76 7.02 -7.81
C ALA A 25 -7.35 5.78 -8.62
N PHE A 26 -6.05 5.62 -8.91
CA PHE A 26 -5.55 4.43 -9.58
C PHE A 26 -5.60 3.16 -8.73
N SER A 27 -5.43 3.26 -7.40
CA SER A 27 -5.48 2.08 -6.52
C SER A 27 -6.89 1.50 -6.30
N ALA A 28 -7.93 2.23 -6.71
CA ALA A 28 -9.29 1.76 -6.60
C ALA A 28 -9.59 0.60 -7.57
N GLY A 29 -10.26 -0.42 -7.05
CA GLY A 29 -10.71 -1.60 -7.79
C GLY A 29 -9.65 -2.66 -8.05
N THR A 30 -8.46 -2.55 -7.46
CA THR A 30 -7.36 -3.51 -7.68
C THR A 30 -7.21 -4.52 -6.56
N ARG A 31 -6.71 -5.72 -6.90
CA ARG A 31 -6.20 -6.68 -5.91
C ARG A 31 -4.83 -6.23 -5.38
N ALA A 32 -4.48 -6.62 -4.15
CA ALA A 32 -3.12 -6.46 -3.65
C ALA A 32 -2.11 -7.24 -4.53
N ALA A 33 -1.00 -6.59 -4.89
CA ALA A 33 0.09 -7.24 -5.62
C ALA A 33 0.87 -8.21 -4.74
N GLY A 34 1.30 -9.33 -5.31
CA GLY A 34 2.31 -10.22 -4.72
C GLY A 34 3.73 -9.70 -4.92
N HIS A 35 4.68 -10.19 -4.13
CA HIS A 35 6.06 -9.70 -4.15
C HIS A 35 6.73 -9.94 -5.51
N GLY A 36 6.53 -11.12 -6.11
CA GLY A 36 7.03 -11.45 -7.45
C GLY A 36 6.47 -10.54 -8.54
N GLU A 37 5.17 -10.21 -8.49
CA GLU A 37 4.52 -9.31 -9.46
C GLU A 37 5.10 -7.89 -9.37
N ALA A 38 5.29 -7.38 -8.15
CA ALA A 38 5.83 -6.06 -7.89
C ALA A 38 7.32 -5.95 -8.29
N ARG A 39 8.12 -6.98 -7.97
CA ARG A 39 9.53 -7.07 -8.37
C ARG A 39 9.70 -7.17 -9.87
N GLN A 40 8.92 -8.02 -10.55
CA GLN A 40 8.95 -8.12 -12.00
C GLN A 40 8.60 -6.79 -12.66
N ALA A 41 7.54 -6.12 -12.18
CA ALA A 41 7.17 -4.80 -12.68
C ALA A 41 8.31 -3.77 -12.50
N ARG A 42 9.00 -3.80 -11.35
CA ARG A 42 10.18 -2.97 -11.09
C ARG A 42 11.31 -3.25 -12.07
N ASP A 43 11.70 -4.50 -12.23
CA ASP A 43 12.80 -4.90 -13.11
C ASP A 43 12.52 -4.49 -14.56
N GLU A 44 11.28 -4.68 -15.04
CA GLU A 44 10.91 -4.22 -16.37
C GLU A 44 10.99 -2.69 -16.51
N VAL A 45 10.53 -1.91 -15.52
CA VAL A 45 10.63 -0.43 -15.55
C VAL A 45 12.10 0.00 -15.65
N LEU A 46 12.98 -0.64 -14.87
CA LEU A 46 14.41 -0.36 -14.88
C LEU A 46 15.05 -0.76 -16.21
N SER A 47 14.63 -1.86 -16.82
CA SER A 47 15.16 -2.33 -18.12
C SER A 47 14.87 -1.35 -19.27
N VAL A 48 13.77 -0.61 -19.23
CA VAL A 48 13.36 0.29 -20.33
C VAL A 48 13.72 1.76 -20.11
N SER A 49 14.26 2.12 -18.94
CA SER A 49 14.48 3.52 -18.56
C SER A 49 15.67 3.69 -17.61
N THR A 50 16.81 4.09 -18.19
CA THR A 50 18.01 4.53 -17.43
C THR A 50 17.70 5.68 -16.47
N ARG A 51 16.74 6.53 -16.83
CA ARG A 51 16.25 7.65 -15.99
C ARG A 51 15.53 7.18 -14.73
N CYS A 52 15.08 5.94 -14.69
CA CYS A 52 14.52 5.32 -13.49
C CYS A 52 15.59 4.60 -12.67
N CYS A 53 16.81 4.40 -13.15
CA CYS A 53 17.86 3.68 -12.42
C CYS A 53 18.62 4.56 -11.40
N GLY A 54 18.57 5.89 -11.55
CA GLY A 54 19.37 6.80 -10.73
C GLY A 54 18.97 6.89 -9.24
N PRO A 55 19.88 7.32 -8.35
CA PRO A 55 19.64 7.41 -6.90
C PRO A 55 18.61 8.48 -6.49
N SER A 56 18.32 9.44 -7.38
CA SER A 56 17.30 10.47 -7.19
C SER A 56 16.01 10.19 -7.97
N ALA A 57 15.89 9.00 -8.58
CA ALA A 57 14.74 8.61 -9.40
C ALA A 57 13.67 7.81 -8.63
N CYS A 58 13.75 7.74 -7.30
CA CYS A 58 12.85 6.93 -6.47
C CYS A 58 11.37 7.27 -6.68
N LEU A 59 11.03 8.57 -6.77
CA LEU A 59 9.65 9.01 -7.01
C LEU A 59 9.10 8.58 -8.39
N PRO A 60 9.70 8.97 -9.54
CA PRO A 60 9.18 8.53 -10.83
C PRO A 60 9.29 7.01 -11.03
N ARG A 61 10.28 6.33 -10.44
CA ARG A 61 10.39 4.87 -10.47
C ARG A 61 9.22 4.23 -9.74
N SER A 62 9.00 4.53 -8.47
CA SER A 62 7.94 3.91 -7.66
C SER A 62 6.54 4.16 -8.25
N ILE A 63 6.28 5.37 -8.79
CA ILE A 63 5.04 5.66 -9.52
C ILE A 63 4.92 4.78 -10.77
N ALA A 64 5.97 4.69 -11.60
CA ALA A 64 5.92 3.87 -12.83
C ALA A 64 5.66 2.39 -12.52
N VAL A 65 6.26 1.85 -11.46
CA VAL A 65 6.05 0.47 -11.02
C VAL A 65 4.61 0.26 -10.56
N ALA A 66 4.08 1.14 -9.70
CA ALA A 66 2.68 1.06 -9.25
C ALA A 66 1.68 1.14 -10.41
N LEU A 67 1.91 2.03 -11.39
CA LEU A 67 1.08 2.12 -12.59
C LEU A 67 1.19 0.89 -13.50
N LEU A 68 2.36 0.24 -13.56
CA LEU A 68 2.51 -1.01 -14.29
C LEU A 68 1.75 -2.15 -13.61
N CYS A 69 1.87 -2.30 -12.29
CA CYS A 69 1.04 -3.24 -11.54
C CYS A 69 -0.45 -2.96 -11.79
N ARG A 70 -0.85 -1.67 -11.80
CA ARG A 70 -2.24 -1.27 -12.06
C ARG A 70 -2.74 -1.76 -13.41
N SER A 71 -1.90 -1.68 -14.44
CA SER A 71 -2.23 -2.17 -15.78
C SER A 71 -2.40 -3.70 -15.83
N ARG A 72 -1.86 -4.42 -14.83
CA ARG A 72 -1.99 -5.86 -14.63
C ARG A 72 -3.11 -6.23 -13.65
N GLY A 73 -3.89 -5.25 -13.17
CA GLY A 73 -5.00 -5.47 -12.23
C GLY A 73 -4.59 -5.59 -10.77
N THR A 74 -3.31 -5.40 -10.45
CA THR A 74 -2.80 -5.44 -9.08
C THR A 74 -2.31 -4.07 -8.63
N TRP A 75 -2.14 -3.88 -7.32
CA TRP A 75 -1.57 -2.66 -6.77
C TRP A 75 -0.65 -3.02 -5.61
N PRO A 76 0.62 -2.58 -5.60
CA PRO A 76 1.44 -2.61 -4.41
C PRO A 76 1.02 -1.45 -3.48
N THR A 77 1.32 -1.52 -2.20
CA THR A 77 1.20 -0.32 -1.36
C THR A 77 2.25 0.68 -1.82
N TRP A 78 1.82 1.83 -2.32
CA TRP A 78 2.74 2.88 -2.77
C TRP A 78 2.99 3.86 -1.63
N CYS A 79 4.25 4.06 -1.27
CA CYS A 79 4.67 4.81 -0.09
C CYS A 79 5.48 6.06 -0.47
N VAL A 80 5.24 7.15 0.26
CA VAL A 80 6.09 8.35 0.24
C VAL A 80 6.49 8.67 1.67
N GLY A 81 7.75 9.01 1.86
CA GLY A 81 8.31 9.24 3.18
C GLY A 81 9.77 9.68 3.12
N VAL A 82 10.55 9.22 4.08
CA VAL A 82 11.96 9.60 4.24
C VAL A 82 12.81 8.40 4.64
N VAL A 83 14.09 8.46 4.28
CA VAL A 83 15.15 7.76 4.98
C VAL A 83 15.51 8.62 6.19
N ALA A 84 15.18 8.15 7.39
CA ALA A 84 15.36 8.84 8.66
C ALA A 84 16.78 8.69 9.22
N ALA A 85 17.53 7.67 8.78
CA ALA A 85 18.95 7.57 9.07
C ALA A 85 19.75 8.63 8.29
N PRO A 86 20.81 9.22 8.86
CA PRO A 86 21.67 10.14 8.13
C PRO A 86 22.29 9.50 6.87
N PRO A 87 22.32 10.21 5.73
CA PRO A 87 21.73 11.54 5.50
C PRO A 87 20.21 11.47 5.32
N PHE A 88 19.48 12.40 5.97
CA PHE A 88 18.03 12.51 5.83
C PHE A 88 17.65 12.86 4.39
N ARG A 89 16.81 12.02 3.77
CA ARG A 89 16.41 12.19 2.37
C ARG A 89 14.94 11.83 2.17
N ALA A 90 14.22 12.66 1.44
CA ALA A 90 12.90 12.28 0.93
C ALA A 90 13.02 11.05 0.02
N HIS A 91 12.07 10.12 0.16
CA HIS A 91 12.06 8.87 -0.58
C HIS A 91 10.64 8.44 -0.94
N ALA A 92 10.54 7.61 -1.97
CA ALA A 92 9.30 6.98 -2.38
C ALA A 92 9.61 5.57 -2.86
N TRP A 93 8.79 4.61 -2.43
CA TRP A 93 8.99 3.19 -2.65
C TRP A 93 7.65 2.46 -2.78
N ILE A 94 7.71 1.16 -3.03
CA ILE A 94 6.57 0.27 -3.02
C ILE A 94 6.76 -0.81 -1.97
N GLU A 95 5.65 -1.27 -1.39
CA GLU A 95 5.61 -2.34 -0.43
C GLU A 95 4.62 -3.42 -0.85
N VAL A 96 4.92 -4.65 -0.46
CA VAL A 96 4.01 -5.78 -0.53
C VAL A 96 3.96 -6.42 0.86
N ALA A 97 2.75 -6.61 1.39
CA ALA A 97 2.54 -7.15 2.74
C ALA A 97 3.35 -6.44 3.85
N GLY A 98 3.61 -5.13 3.68
CA GLY A 98 4.38 -4.31 4.62
C GLY A 98 5.90 -4.35 4.42
N GLU A 99 6.39 -5.18 3.49
CA GLU A 99 7.80 -5.29 3.15
C GLU A 99 8.15 -4.46 1.92
N MET A 100 9.26 -3.73 1.99
CA MET A 100 9.75 -2.90 0.89
C MET A 100 10.28 -3.77 -0.25
N VAL A 101 9.91 -3.44 -1.49
CA VAL A 101 10.36 -4.22 -2.65
C VAL A 101 11.70 -3.67 -3.17
N ASP A 102 12.76 -4.46 -2.94
CA ASP A 102 14.13 -4.25 -3.47
C ASP A 102 14.70 -2.83 -3.22
N GLU A 103 14.55 -2.34 -2.00
CA GLU A 103 15.21 -1.12 -1.52
C GLU A 103 16.45 -1.49 -0.68
N PRO A 104 17.59 -0.80 -0.88
CA PRO A 104 18.90 -1.27 -0.39
C PRO A 104 19.19 -0.98 1.10
N VAL A 105 18.33 -0.23 1.77
CA VAL A 105 18.52 0.17 3.17
C VAL A 105 17.58 -0.64 4.07
N ASP A 106 17.98 -0.88 5.31
CA ASP A 106 17.14 -1.47 6.33
C ASP A 106 15.79 -0.73 6.42
N SER A 107 14.69 -1.48 6.41
CA SER A 107 13.32 -0.96 6.52
C SER A 107 13.14 -0.12 7.79
N ALA A 108 13.90 -0.40 8.85
CA ALA A 108 13.90 0.37 10.10
C ALA A 108 14.34 1.84 9.92
N CYS A 109 15.10 2.13 8.87
CA CYS A 109 15.52 3.49 8.55
C CYS A 109 14.43 4.30 7.83
N TYR A 110 13.32 3.70 7.39
CA TYR A 110 12.29 4.39 6.63
C TYR A 110 11.12 4.83 7.50
N ARG A 111 10.58 6.02 7.22
CA ARG A 111 9.38 6.54 7.86
C ARG A 111 8.41 7.03 6.79
N ARG A 112 7.17 6.52 6.81
CA ARG A 112 6.11 6.93 5.88
C ARG A 112 5.53 8.29 6.29
N PHE A 113 5.32 9.17 5.32
CA PHE A 113 4.41 10.30 5.46
C PHE A 113 2.99 9.91 5.09
N PHE A 114 2.83 9.18 3.99
CA PHE A 114 1.56 8.58 3.60
C PHE A 114 1.80 7.34 2.74
N ALA A 115 0.78 6.49 2.68
CA ALA A 115 0.73 5.33 1.81
C ALA A 115 -0.58 5.33 1.03
N VAL A 116 -0.56 4.69 -0.15
CA VAL A 116 -1.73 4.41 -0.96
C VAL A 116 -1.83 2.90 -1.12
N GLU A 117 -2.72 2.31 -0.32
CA GLU A 117 -2.96 0.86 -0.28
C GLU A 117 -3.86 0.41 -1.43
N PRO A 118 -3.84 -0.89 -1.76
CA PRO A 118 -4.80 -1.50 -2.68
C PRO A 118 -6.22 -1.35 -2.11
N ALA A 119 -7.15 -0.82 -2.91
CA ALA A 119 -8.54 -0.69 -2.51
C ALA A 119 -9.39 -1.62 -3.37
N PRO A 120 -9.59 -2.90 -2.98
CA PRO A 120 -10.44 -3.80 -3.74
C PRO A 120 -11.83 -3.19 -3.88
N ALA A 121 -12.47 -3.42 -5.03
CA ALA A 121 -13.85 -2.98 -5.24
C ALA A 121 -14.67 -3.50 -4.06
N ARG A 122 -15.29 -2.59 -3.30
CA ARG A 122 -16.23 -2.99 -2.25
C ARG A 122 -17.27 -3.85 -2.96
N GLY A 123 -17.27 -5.15 -2.65
CA GLY A 123 -18.28 -6.05 -3.18
C GLY A 123 -19.65 -5.41 -2.96
N PHE A 124 -20.50 -5.45 -3.98
CA PHE A 124 -21.91 -5.11 -3.82
C PHE A 124 -22.50 -6.08 -2.80
N GLY A 125 -22.42 -5.69 -1.52
CA GLY A 125 -22.99 -6.44 -0.42
C GLY A 125 -24.49 -6.42 -0.56
N HIS A 126 -25.04 -7.58 -0.92
CA HIS A 126 -26.42 -7.99 -0.82
C HIS A 126 -27.16 -7.30 0.35
N ARG A 127 -27.90 -6.22 0.07
CA ARG A 127 -28.89 -5.66 1.00
C ARG A 127 -30.13 -6.54 0.97
N GLY A 128 -30.04 -7.69 1.63
CA GLY A 128 -31.19 -8.52 1.98
C GLY A 128 -31.90 -7.89 3.17
N GLN A 129 -33.13 -7.42 2.93
CA GLN A 129 -34.09 -7.04 3.94
C GLN A 129 -34.53 -8.26 4.76
N GLY A 130 -34.83 -8.07 6.04
CA GLY A 130 -35.37 -9.11 6.90
C GLY A 130 -35.59 -8.65 8.33
N LEU A 131 -36.58 -7.78 8.53
CA LEU A 131 -37.18 -7.49 9.84
C LEU A 131 -37.66 -8.79 10.49
N GLY A 132 -37.26 -9.00 11.74
CA GLY A 132 -37.80 -10.02 12.62
C GLY A 132 -37.45 -9.68 14.07
N ARG A 133 -38.26 -8.82 14.70
CA ARG A 133 -38.30 -8.67 16.16
C ARG A 133 -38.72 -10.02 16.75
N SER A 134 -38.02 -10.49 17.78
CA SER A 134 -38.70 -10.87 19.02
C SER A 134 -37.73 -10.82 20.20
N ALA A 135 -38.22 -10.27 21.30
CA ALA A 135 -37.54 -9.99 22.55
C ALA A 135 -37.86 -11.08 23.58
N ALA A 136 -36.87 -11.41 24.41
CA ALA A 136 -36.92 -11.93 25.78
C ALA A 136 -35.53 -12.56 26.04
N GLY A 137 -34.76 -12.28 27.08
CA GLY A 137 -35.03 -11.76 28.41
C GLY A 137 -34.08 -12.53 29.34
N GLY A 138 -33.34 -11.84 30.22
CA GLY A 138 -32.63 -12.49 31.34
C GLY A 138 -31.11 -12.36 31.37
N ARG A 139 -30.62 -11.38 32.13
CA ARG A 139 -29.42 -11.47 32.99
C ARG A 139 -29.78 -10.71 34.28
N PRO A 140 -29.08 -10.88 35.42
CA PRO A 140 -27.81 -11.59 35.64
C PRO A 140 -27.82 -12.49 36.89
N GLU A 141 -26.87 -13.44 37.00
CA GLU A 141 -26.44 -13.91 38.32
C GLU A 141 -24.92 -13.96 38.44
N THR A 142 -24.46 -13.18 39.41
CA THR A 142 -23.16 -13.19 40.05
C THR A 142 -23.05 -14.39 40.98
N ARG A 143 -21.95 -15.15 40.94
CA ARG A 143 -21.49 -15.86 42.14
C ARG A 143 -19.98 -15.98 42.22
N SER A 144 -19.49 -15.38 43.29
CA SER A 144 -18.17 -15.50 43.90
C SER A 144 -18.01 -16.85 44.60
N ALA A 145 -16.82 -17.47 44.47
CA ALA A 145 -16.19 -18.41 45.41
C ALA A 145 -14.69 -18.47 45.02
N ARG A 146 -13.74 -17.84 45.74
CA ARG A 146 -13.07 -18.23 47.01
C ARG A 146 -12.47 -19.65 47.02
N SER A 147 -11.15 -19.67 47.29
CA SER A 147 -10.26 -20.73 47.87
C SER A 147 -10.20 -22.08 47.13
N GLU A 148 -9.06 -22.75 46.92
CA GLU A 148 -7.99 -23.11 47.87
C GLU A 148 -6.74 -23.65 47.10
N SER A 149 -5.53 -23.41 47.64
CA SER A 149 -4.29 -24.21 47.41
C SER A 149 -4.35 -25.48 48.31
N PRO A 150 -3.39 -26.43 48.40
CA PRO A 150 -2.13 -26.68 47.66
C PRO A 150 -1.92 -28.16 47.23
N ARG A 151 -0.85 -28.45 46.47
CA ARG A 151 0.14 -29.51 46.75
C ARG A 151 1.48 -29.16 46.12
#